data_AF-A0A150F5R3-F1
#
_entry.id   AF-A0A150F5R3-F1
#
_cell.length_a   1.000
_cell.length_b   1.000
_cell.length_c   1.000
_cell.angle_alpha   90.00
_cell.angle_beta   90.00
_cell.angle_gamma   90.00
#
_symmetry.space_group_name_H-M   'P 1'
#
loop_
_entity.id
_entity.type
_entity.pdbx_description
1 polymer ?
#
loop_
_entity_poly.entity_id
_entity_poly.type
_entity_poly.pdbx_seq_one_letter_code
_entity_poly.pdbx_strand_id
1 'polypeptide(L)'
;MKTYKIVYKPMIKPLFKLSDPYDIHAFPMPEFTGYGTVSGEREETVTAPNKQIAKSMLACSIMSEHLGAGYDIKPIIIQSLQNIVTIEELNGGSSE
;
A
#
# COMPACT_ATOMS: atom_id res chain seq x y z
N MET A 1 7.23 7.31 21.91
CA MET A 1 6.66 6.78 20.65
C MET A 1 5.37 7.54 20.39
N LYS A 2 5.15 8.03 19.16
CA LYS A 2 3.96 8.80 18.78
C LYS A 2 3.17 8.00 17.74
N THR A 3 1.86 8.08 17.78
CA THR A 3 0.99 7.41 16.81
C THR A 3 0.60 8.40 15.72
N TYR A 4 0.74 8.01 14.46
CA TYR A 4 0.40 8.84 13.31
C TYR A 4 -0.70 8.17 12.49
N LYS A 5 -1.73 8.93 12.13
CA LYS A 5 -2.70 8.57 11.11
C LYS A 5 -2.24 9.14 9.78
N ILE A 6 -2.05 8.26 8.79
CA ILE A 6 -1.64 8.62 7.44
C ILE A 6 -2.79 8.32 6.49
N VAL A 7 -3.20 9.32 5.71
CA VAL A 7 -4.17 9.16 4.63
C VAL A 7 -3.45 9.31 3.30
N TYR A 8 -3.58 8.32 2.41
CA TYR A 8 -2.88 8.30 1.13
C TYR A 8 -3.74 7.71 0.00
N LYS A 9 -3.39 8.03 -1.25
CA LYS A 9 -4.06 7.51 -2.45
C LYS A 9 -3.10 6.60 -3.22
N PRO A 10 -3.20 5.27 -3.10
CA PRO A 10 -2.42 4.37 -3.95
C PRO A 10 -3.00 4.44 -5.35
N MET A 11 -2.61 5.43 -6.15
CA MET A 11 -3.19 5.73 -7.49
C MET A 11 -3.09 4.57 -8.50
N ILE A 12 -2.33 3.53 -8.18
CA ILE A 12 -2.10 2.35 -9.01
C ILE A 12 -2.32 1.05 -8.22
N LYS A 13 -2.74 0.01 -8.93
CA LYS A 13 -2.86 -1.37 -8.42
C LYS A 13 -2.31 -2.38 -9.44
N PRO A 14 -1.78 -3.53 -9.01
CA PRO A 14 -1.36 -4.57 -9.95
C PRO A 14 -2.58 -5.14 -10.68
N LEU A 15 -2.41 -5.44 -11.96
CA LEU A 15 -3.40 -6.14 -12.79
C LEU A 15 -2.91 -7.54 -13.10
N PHE A 16 -3.81 -8.49 -12.93
CA PHE A 16 -3.56 -9.89 -13.23
C PHE A 16 -4.53 -10.37 -14.28
N LYS A 17 -4.02 -11.11 -15.25
CA LYS A 17 -4.85 -11.89 -16.16
C LYS A 17 -5.19 -13.20 -15.47
N LEU A 18 -6.49 -13.44 -15.30
CA LEU A 18 -6.96 -14.74 -14.87
C LEU A 18 -6.69 -15.74 -15.99
N SER A 19 -6.12 -16.89 -15.65
CA SER A 19 -6.04 -18.02 -16.59
C SER A 19 -7.44 -18.47 -16.99
N ASP A 20 -7.58 -18.96 -18.23
CA ASP A 20 -8.84 -19.52 -18.70
C ASP A 20 -9.17 -20.75 -17.83
N PRO A 21 -10.31 -20.77 -17.12
CA PRO A 21 -10.68 -21.89 -16.27
C PRO A 21 -10.91 -23.21 -17.03
N TYR A 22 -11.00 -23.17 -18.37
CA TYR A 22 -11.20 -24.34 -19.22
C TYR A 22 -9.93 -24.84 -19.92
N ASP A 23 -8.80 -24.14 -19.77
CA ASP A 23 -7.52 -24.57 -20.34
C ASP A 23 -6.78 -25.51 -19.36
N ILE A 24 -6.77 -26.80 -19.70
CA ILE A 24 -6.12 -27.85 -18.91
C ILE A 24 -4.58 -27.73 -18.85
N HIS A 25 -3.98 -26.91 -19.71
CA HIS A 25 -2.56 -26.61 -19.72
C HIS A 25 -2.22 -25.30 -19.00
N ALA A 26 -3.23 -24.49 -18.66
CA ALA A 26 -3.01 -23.24 -17.97
C ALA A 26 -2.61 -23.50 -16.51
N PHE A 27 -1.45 -22.99 -16.13
CA PHE A 27 -1.07 -22.95 -14.73
C PHE A 27 -2.07 -22.04 -13.98
N PRO A 28 -2.57 -22.42 -12.80
CA PRO A 28 -3.59 -21.65 -12.09
C PRO A 28 -3.09 -20.32 -11.50
N MET A 29 -1.84 -19.93 -11.78
CA MET A 29 -1.25 -18.73 -11.21
C MET A 29 -1.60 -17.51 -12.07
N PRO A 30 -2.22 -16.47 -11.49
CA PRO A 30 -2.53 -15.25 -12.22
C PRO A 30 -1.26 -14.61 -12.77
N GLU A 31 -1.26 -14.26 -14.05
CA GLU A 31 -0.12 -13.62 -14.70
C GLU A 31 -0.18 -12.11 -14.50
N PHE A 32 0.89 -11.50 -13.98
CA PHE A 32 0.99 -10.05 -13.87
C PHE A 32 1.05 -9.42 -15.27
N THR A 33 0.15 -8.46 -15.52
CA THR A 33 0.01 -7.81 -16.84
C THR A 33 0.38 -6.32 -16.84
N GLY A 34 0.62 -5.75 -15.66
CA GLY A 34 0.95 -4.33 -15.52
C GLY A 34 0.26 -3.68 -14.33
N TYR A 35 0.25 -2.34 -14.30
CA TYR A 35 -0.46 -1.56 -13.29
C TYR A 35 -1.67 -0.88 -13.89
N GLY A 36 -2.80 -1.00 -13.20
CA GLY A 36 -4.02 -0.27 -13.50
C GLY A 36 -4.18 0.92 -12.57
N THR A 37 -5.08 1.83 -12.93
CA THR A 37 -5.45 2.93 -12.05
C THR A 37 -6.43 2.46 -10.98
N VAL A 38 -6.33 3.04 -9.79
CA VAL A 38 -7.34 2.89 -8.75
C VAL A 38 -7.55 4.23 -8.06
N SER A 39 -8.81 4.54 -7.79
CA SER A 39 -9.22 5.73 -7.06
C SER A 39 -9.71 5.32 -5.68
N GLY A 40 -9.22 5.99 -4.65
CA GLY A 40 -9.64 5.76 -3.28
C GLY A 40 -8.59 6.25 -2.29
N GLU A 41 -9.05 6.72 -1.14
CA GLU A 41 -8.19 7.03 -0.01
C GLU A 41 -8.05 5.78 0.86
N ARG A 42 -6.82 5.49 1.29
CA ARG A 42 -6.53 4.51 2.33
C ARG A 42 -6.04 5.24 3.56
N GLU A 43 -6.50 4.77 4.71
CA GLU A 43 -6.07 5.24 6.01
C GLU A 43 -5.22 4.18 6.68
N GLU A 44 -4.11 4.59 7.26
CA GLU A 44 -3.22 3.69 7.96
C GLU A 44 -2.64 4.35 9.20
N THR A 45 -2.60 3.60 10.30
CA THR A 45 -2.11 4.11 11.58
C THR A 45 -0.78 3.45 11.90
N VAL A 46 0.27 4.26 12.08
CA VAL A 46 1.63 3.78 12.34
C VAL A 46 2.21 4.42 13.60
N THR A 47 2.93 3.63 14.39
CA THR A 47 3.64 4.13 15.57
C THR A 47 5.08 4.42 15.19
N ALA A 48 5.53 5.66 15.38
CA ALA A 48 6.88 6.08 15.01
C ALA A 48 7.44 7.18 15.94
N PRO A 49 8.77 7.39 15.96
CA PRO A 49 9.38 8.49 16.71
C PRO A 49 9.08 9.88 16.10
N ASN A 50 8.97 9.96 14.77
CA ASN A 50 8.74 11.20 14.03
C ASN A 50 7.98 10.94 12.71
N LYS A 51 7.52 12.01 12.05
CA LYS A 51 6.78 11.92 10.78
C LYS A 51 7.57 11.26 9.64
N GLN A 52 8.90 11.41 9.62
CA GLN A 52 9.73 10.82 8.56
C GLN A 52 9.78 9.30 8.71
N ILE A 53 9.97 8.80 9.93
CA ILE A 53 9.94 7.37 10.23
C ILE A 53 8.53 6.82 10.05
N ALA A 54 7.48 7.59 10.34
CA ALA A 54 6.10 7.19 10.02
C ALA A 54 5.90 6.91 8.52
N LYS A 55 6.46 7.75 7.63
CA LYS A 55 6.46 7.48 6.18
C LYS A 55 7.24 6.21 5.82
N SER A 56 8.39 5.98 6.44
CA SER A 56 9.15 4.75 6.22
C SER A 56 8.38 3.51 6.70
N MET A 57 7.67 3.60 7.82
CA MET A 57 6.81 2.53 8.33
C MET A 57 5.64 2.25 7.38
N LEU A 58 5.04 3.28 6.81
CA LEU A 58 4.02 3.13 5.76
C LEU A 58 4.58 2.37 4.55
N ALA A 59 5.77 2.73 4.09
CA ALA A 59 6.42 2.05 2.96
C ALA A 59 6.64 0.56 3.26
N CYS A 60 7.09 0.22 4.47
CA CYS A 60 7.27 -1.16 4.91
C CYS A 60 5.94 -1.92 4.97
N SER A 61 4.86 -1.27 5.41
CA SER A 61 3.54 -1.89 5.48
C SER A 61 3.00 -2.24 4.09
N ILE A 62 3.06 -1.28 3.16
CA ILE A 62 2.68 -1.50 1.74
C ILE A 62 3.55 -2.60 1.12
N MET A 63 4.85 -2.63 1.44
CA MET A 63 5.73 -3.71 0.99
C MET A 63 5.30 -5.07 1.53
N SER A 64 4.88 -5.13 2.80
CA SER A 64 4.40 -6.36 3.43
C SER A 64 3.10 -6.88 2.82
N GLU A 65 2.18 -5.99 2.41
CA GLU A 65 0.93 -6.39 1.72
C GLU A 65 1.19 -7.07 0.37
N HIS A 66 2.32 -6.77 -0.26
CA HIS A 66 2.66 -7.22 -1.60
C HIS A 66 3.87 -8.17 -1.63
N LEU A 67 4.37 -8.58 -0.46
CA LEU A 67 5.52 -9.44 -0.36
C LEU A 67 5.23 -10.80 -1.01
N GLY A 68 6.11 -11.24 -1.91
CA GLY A 68 5.96 -12.52 -2.62
C GLY A 68 4.96 -12.51 -3.76
N ALA A 69 4.40 -11.36 -4.15
CA ALA A 69 3.35 -11.28 -5.15
C ALA A 69 3.83 -11.40 -6.62
N GLY A 70 5.14 -11.58 -6.86
CA GLY A 70 5.69 -11.90 -8.18
C GLY A 70 5.79 -10.73 -9.17
N TYR A 71 5.67 -9.48 -8.72
CA TYR A 71 5.84 -8.27 -9.53
C TYR A 71 6.65 -7.20 -8.78
N ASP A 72 7.06 -6.13 -9.46
CA ASP A 72 7.81 -5.04 -8.80
C ASP A 72 6.89 -4.20 -7.90
N ILE A 73 7.17 -4.17 -6.60
CA ILE A 73 6.34 -3.45 -5.63
C ILE A 73 6.71 -1.96 -5.57
N LYS A 74 7.90 -1.58 -6.04
CA LYS A 74 8.42 -0.20 -5.92
C LYS A 74 7.47 0.86 -6.49
N PRO A 75 6.85 0.69 -7.66
CA PRO A 75 5.93 1.70 -8.19
C PRO A 75 4.76 1.99 -7.24
N ILE A 76 4.21 0.95 -6.60
CA ILE A 76 3.08 1.08 -5.67
C ILE A 76 3.49 1.87 -4.43
N ILE A 77 4.65 1.55 -3.86
CA ILE A 77 5.20 2.26 -2.70
C ILE A 77 5.47 3.72 -3.05
N ILE A 78 6.16 3.98 -4.17
CA ILE A 78 6.51 5.35 -4.60
C ILE A 78 5.25 6.18 -4.81
N GLN A 79 4.27 5.65 -5.57
CA GLN A 79 3.01 6.35 -5.80
C GLN A 79 2.24 6.59 -4.51
N SER A 80 2.19 5.62 -3.59
CA SER A 80 1.50 5.79 -2.32
C SER A 80 2.16 6.85 -1.44
N LEU A 81 3.50 6.91 -1.42
CA LEU A 81 4.25 7.93 -0.69
C LEU A 81 4.14 9.33 -1.31
N GLN A 82 4.09 9.42 -2.64
CA GLN A 82 3.91 10.69 -3.36
C GLN A 82 2.50 11.25 -3.16
N ASN A 83 1.50 10.38 -3.06
CA ASN A 83 0.10 10.75 -2.92
C ASN A 83 -0.40 10.67 -1.46
N ILE A 84 0.47 10.95 -0.49
CA ILE A 84 0.05 11.16 0.90
C ILE A 84 -0.74 12.48 0.97
N VAL A 85 -1.98 12.38 1.44
CA VAL A 85 -2.89 13.53 1.62
C VAL A 85 -2.62 14.19 2.97
N THR A 86 -2.58 13.40 4.05
CA THR A 86 -2.34 13.92 5.42
C THR A 86 -1.49 12.98 6.26
N ILE A 87 -0.74 13.55 7.20
CA ILE A 87 -0.04 12.84 8.29
C ILE A 87 -0.33 13.59 9.58
N GLU A 88 -1.25 13.05 10.37
CA GLU A 88 -1.70 13.61 11.63
C GLU A 88 -1.12 12.83 12.80
N GLU A 89 -0.62 13.53 13.81
CA GLU A 89 -0.22 12.90 15.06
C GLU A 89 -1.47 12.73 15.93
N LEU A 90 -1.82 11.48 16.25
CA LEU A 90 -2.88 11.18 17.20
C LEU A 90 -2.30 11.40 18.60
N ASN A 91 -2.46 12.62 19.12
CA ASN A 91 -2.18 12.88 20.54
C ASN A 91 -3.14 12.02 21.35
N GLY A 92 -2.59 11.15 22.21
CA GLY A 92 -3.38 10.49 23.25
C GLY A 92 -4.11 11.58 24.02
N GLY A 93 -5.44 11.54 23.98
CA GLY A 93 -6.28 12.47 24.70
C GLY A 93 -6.00 12.37 26.19
N SER A 94 -5.25 13.33 26.72
CA SER A 94 -5.57 13.91 28.01
C SER A 94 -6.78 14.81 27.78
N SER A 95 -7.96 14.20 27.82
CA SER A 95 -9.20 14.91 28.13
C SER A 95 -9.37 14.82 29.64
N GLU A 96 -9.51 15.99 30.26
CA GLU A 96 -9.73 16.26 31.68
C GLU A 96 -10.90 15.50 32.30
#